data_AF-A0A9D4PHH3-F1
#
_entry.id   AF-A0A9D4PHH3-F1
#
_cell.length_a   1.000
_cell.length_b   1.000
_cell.length_c   1.000
_cell.angle_alpha   90.00
_cell.angle_beta   90.00
_cell.angle_gamma   90.00
#
_symmetry.space_group_name_H-M   'P 1'
#
loop_
_entity.id
_entity.type
_entity.pdbx_description
1 polymer ?
#
loop_
_entity_poly.entity_id
_entity_poly.type
_entity_poly.pdbx_seq_one_letter_code
_entity_poly.pdbx_strand_id
1 'polypeptide(L)'
;MPEATALFDYLQGVDVDEDVGEEAYVDTTVYTVIQAKREMAARLQSGDVTPLGGVFFAFLNQLDLDGPGARTVASRCAHCNFRLRSGESWCTNGTCPVAMGEAEPQCVEELDIPVMWTDHTGSLERSRVSGRVAEGLLGVTVKQFKELSEYELTSLKWNFLLERFKVHFKVNFATGSSSSDPVVRVVGVSRARPQEFLEKVFNVRA
;
A
#
# COMPACT_ATOMS: atom_id res chain seq x y z
N MET A 1 22.67 30.55 -24.71
CA MET A 1 23.21 29.79 -23.56
C MET A 1 23.39 28.34 -23.99
N PRO A 2 24.58 27.96 -24.49
CA PRO A 2 24.84 26.64 -25.08
C PRO A 2 25.03 25.50 -24.06
N GLU A 3 25.27 25.81 -22.78
CA GLU A 3 25.47 24.80 -21.73
C GLU A 3 24.18 24.05 -21.35
N ALA A 4 23.01 24.70 -21.43
CA ALA A 4 21.74 24.07 -21.12
C ALA A 4 21.34 23.01 -22.16
N THR A 5 21.73 23.20 -23.42
CA THR A 5 21.46 22.25 -24.51
C THR A 5 22.39 21.03 -24.42
N ALA A 6 23.65 21.24 -24.02
CA ALA A 6 24.61 20.15 -23.80
C ALA A 6 24.21 19.23 -22.62
N LEU A 7 23.60 19.79 -21.57
CA LEU A 7 23.03 19.02 -20.46
C LEU A 7 21.83 18.17 -20.92
N PHE A 8 21.01 18.69 -21.84
CA PHE A 8 19.83 17.98 -22.34
C PHE A 8 20.21 16.79 -23.23
N ASP A 9 21.20 16.97 -24.11
CA ASP A 9 21.72 15.88 -24.95
C ASP A 9 22.44 14.81 -24.12
N TYR A 10 23.12 15.20 -23.04
CA TYR A 10 23.73 14.23 -22.12
C TYR A 10 22.66 13.41 -21.39
N LEU A 11 21.57 14.02 -20.92
CA LEU A 11 20.47 13.31 -20.27
C LEU A 11 19.73 12.34 -21.22
N GLN A 12 19.71 12.62 -22.53
CA GLN A 12 19.12 11.72 -23.52
C GLN A 12 20.04 10.57 -23.94
N GLY A 13 21.35 10.69 -23.72
CA GLY A 13 22.35 9.67 -24.08
C GLY A 13 22.73 8.72 -22.94
N VAL A 14 22.20 8.94 -21.73
CA VAL A 14 22.40 8.02 -20.60
C VAL A 14 21.23 7.05 -20.58
N ASP A 15 21.47 5.82 -21.04
CA ASP A 15 20.60 4.69 -20.72
C ASP A 15 20.68 4.48 -19.21
N VAL A 16 19.77 5.14 -18.49
CA VAL A 16 19.56 4.85 -17.07
C VAL A 16 18.95 3.46 -17.04
N ASP A 17 19.73 2.46 -16.67
CA ASP A 17 19.19 1.17 -16.27
C ASP A 17 18.03 1.44 -15.28
N GLU A 18 16.80 1.16 -15.71
CA GLU A 18 15.56 1.33 -14.93
C GLU A 18 15.46 0.30 -13.76
N ASP A 19 16.58 0.07 -13.07
CA ASP A 19 16.65 -0.71 -11.84
C ASP A 19 17.14 0.15 -10.66
N VAL A 20 17.01 1.47 -10.78
CA VAL A 20 16.98 2.36 -9.61
C VAL A 20 15.56 2.29 -9.06
N GLY A 21 15.29 1.29 -8.24
CA GLY A 21 14.11 1.30 -7.38
C GLY A 21 14.05 2.66 -6.70
N GLU A 22 12.98 3.42 -6.94
CA GLU A 22 12.72 4.67 -6.23
C GLU A 22 13.02 4.40 -4.75
N GLU A 23 14.09 4.98 -4.21
CA GLU A 23 14.26 5.10 -2.76
C GLU A 23 13.19 6.08 -2.29
N ALA A 24 11.94 5.62 -2.32
CA ALA A 24 10.79 6.34 -1.84
C ALA A 24 11.10 6.65 -0.38
N TYR A 25 11.20 7.93 -0.04
CA TYR A 25 11.39 8.38 1.33
C TYR A 25 10.44 7.61 2.27
N VAL A 26 11.00 6.68 3.05
CA VAL A 26 10.24 5.86 3.99
C VAL A 26 10.27 6.61 5.32
N ASP A 27 9.16 7.25 5.66
CA ASP A 27 9.00 7.86 6.97
C ASP A 27 9.11 6.77 8.06
N THR A 28 10.14 6.90 8.90
CA THR A 28 10.45 5.94 9.98
C THR A 28 9.81 6.32 11.33
N THR A 29 8.99 7.37 11.37
CA THR A 29 8.31 7.82 12.58
C THR A 29 7.42 6.72 13.13
N VAL A 30 7.63 6.36 14.41
CA VAL A 30 6.89 5.26 15.04
C VAL A 30 5.59 5.80 15.65
N TYR A 31 4.48 5.22 15.22
CA TYR A 31 3.14 5.50 15.71
C TYR A 31 2.58 4.27 16.42
N THR A 32 1.86 4.50 17.51
CA THR A 32 0.80 3.59 17.94
C THR A 32 -0.42 3.76 17.06
N VAL A 33 -1.29 2.75 16.98
CA VAL A 33 -2.51 2.79 16.16
C VAL A 33 -3.37 4.00 16.53
N ILE A 34 -3.51 4.32 17.81
CA ILE A 34 -4.32 5.48 18.24
C ILE A 34 -3.68 6.82 17.84
N GLN A 35 -2.35 6.93 17.84
CA GLN A 35 -1.65 8.13 17.38
C GLN A 35 -1.85 8.33 15.88
N ALA A 36 -1.69 7.27 15.08
CA ALA A 36 -1.95 7.33 13.64
C ALA A 36 -3.40 7.75 13.35
N LYS A 37 -4.38 7.19 14.09
CA LYS A 37 -5.79 7.59 13.97
C LYS A 37 -6.03 9.07 14.29
N ARG A 38 -5.42 9.57 15.37
CA ARG A 38 -5.56 10.99 15.76
C ARG A 38 -4.97 11.93 14.71
N GLU A 39 -3.80 11.59 14.17
CA GLU A 39 -3.14 12.38 13.13
C GLU A 39 -3.98 12.41 11.84
N MET A 40 -4.51 11.25 11.40
CA MET A 40 -5.42 11.21 10.26
C MET A 40 -6.69 12.05 10.48
N ALA A 41 -7.28 11.98 11.68
CA ALA A 41 -8.46 12.78 12.01
C ALA A 41 -8.15 14.28 12.04
N ALA A 42 -6.99 14.68 12.57
CA ALA A 42 -6.56 16.08 12.63
C ALA A 42 -6.36 16.67 11.23
N ARG A 43 -5.75 15.91 10.31
CA ARG A 43 -5.57 16.33 8.91
C ARG A 43 -6.90 16.43 8.17
N LEU A 44 -7.79 15.47 8.39
CA LEU A 44 -9.13 15.51 7.81
C LEU A 44 -9.92 16.74 8.28
N GLN A 45 -9.84 17.08 9.57
CA GLN A 45 -10.52 18.25 10.14
C GLN A 45 -9.93 19.59 9.67
N SER A 46 -8.60 19.65 9.51
CA SER A 46 -7.91 20.87 9.05
C SER A 46 -7.92 21.04 7.53
N GLY A 47 -8.29 20.00 6.77
CA GLY A 47 -8.20 19.99 5.31
C GLY A 47 -6.77 19.86 4.80
N ASP A 48 -5.83 19.42 5.65
CA ASP A 48 -4.45 19.17 5.25
C ASP A 48 -4.38 17.94 4.33
N VAL A 49 -3.93 18.18 3.10
CA VAL A 49 -3.80 17.16 2.05
C VAL A 49 -2.42 16.49 2.03
N THR A 50 -1.50 16.90 2.91
CA THR A 50 -0.17 16.31 2.97
C THR A 50 -0.26 14.82 3.32
N PRO A 51 0.46 13.94 2.59
CA PRO A 51 0.47 12.53 2.92
C PRO A 51 1.00 12.27 4.33
N LEU A 52 0.36 11.34 5.05
CA LEU A 52 0.84 10.86 6.34
C LEU A 52 1.57 9.53 6.10
N GLY A 53 2.83 9.44 6.52
CA GLY A 53 3.61 8.22 6.49
C GLY A 53 4.09 7.85 7.89
N GLY A 54 4.51 6.60 8.06
CA GLY A 54 5.16 6.17 9.29
C GLY A 54 5.23 4.66 9.44
N VAL A 55 5.56 4.23 10.65
CA VAL A 55 5.67 2.83 11.05
C VAL A 55 4.80 2.57 12.27
N PHE A 56 4.09 1.46 12.28
CA PHE A 56 3.51 0.92 13.51
C PHE A 56 3.86 -0.56 13.67
N PHE A 57 3.84 -1.02 14.92
CA PHE A 57 4.02 -2.43 15.26
C PHE A 57 2.68 -2.99 15.74
N ALA A 58 2.09 -3.86 14.93
CA ALA A 58 0.74 -4.35 15.17
C ALA A 58 0.59 -5.81 14.75
N PHE A 59 -0.38 -6.48 15.36
CA PHE A 59 -0.85 -7.79 14.94
C PHE A 59 -1.72 -7.68 13.69
N LEU A 60 -1.60 -8.64 12.79
CA LEU A 60 -2.57 -8.81 11.71
C LEU A 60 -3.81 -9.52 12.25
N ASN A 61 -4.84 -8.75 12.59
CA ASN A 61 -6.04 -9.25 13.27
C ASN A 61 -7.09 -9.79 12.30
N GLN A 62 -7.21 -9.18 11.12
CA GLN A 62 -8.14 -9.60 10.07
C GLN A 62 -7.39 -9.66 8.75
N LEU A 63 -7.53 -10.78 8.05
CA LEU A 63 -6.94 -11.07 6.75
C LEU A 63 -7.92 -11.95 5.97
N ASP A 64 -8.75 -11.34 5.12
CA ASP A 64 -9.81 -12.05 4.42
C ASP A 64 -9.31 -12.50 3.03
N LEU A 65 -8.72 -13.70 2.96
CA LEU A 65 -8.26 -14.32 1.72
C LEU A 65 -9.29 -15.27 1.09
N ASP A 66 -10.15 -15.84 1.93
CA ASP A 66 -11.07 -16.94 1.66
C ASP A 66 -12.54 -16.48 1.68
N GLY A 67 -13.41 -17.28 1.07
CA GLY A 67 -14.87 -17.09 1.06
C GLY A 67 -15.42 -16.25 -0.11
N PRO A 68 -16.75 -16.35 -0.36
CA PRO A 68 -17.40 -15.82 -1.58
C PRO A 68 -17.47 -14.29 -1.69
N GLY A 69 -16.92 -13.55 -0.72
CA GLY A 69 -16.89 -12.08 -0.69
C GLY A 69 -15.47 -11.50 -0.64
N ALA A 70 -14.43 -12.33 -0.68
CA ALA A 70 -13.04 -11.90 -0.58
C ALA A 70 -12.68 -11.00 -1.78
N ARG A 71 -12.52 -9.70 -1.52
CA ARG A 71 -12.07 -8.71 -2.52
C ARG A 71 -10.56 -8.54 -2.41
N THR A 72 -9.85 -9.57 -2.88
CA THR A 72 -8.39 -9.75 -2.75
C THR A 72 -7.61 -9.41 -4.01
N VAL A 73 -8.28 -9.27 -5.15
CA VAL A 73 -7.69 -8.88 -6.44
C VAL A 73 -8.33 -7.59 -6.92
N ALA A 74 -7.51 -6.65 -7.38
CA ALA A 74 -7.95 -5.43 -8.02
C ALA A 74 -7.32 -5.27 -9.40
N SER A 75 -8.13 -4.81 -10.34
CA SER A 75 -7.70 -4.39 -11.67
C SER A 75 -7.28 -2.93 -11.65
N ARG A 76 -6.15 -2.61 -12.26
CA ARG A 76 -5.59 -1.27 -12.32
C ARG A 76 -5.12 -0.90 -13.71
N CYS A 77 -5.19 0.39 -14.03
CA CYS A 77 -4.63 0.91 -15.26
C CYS A 77 -3.11 0.75 -15.26
N ALA A 78 -2.55 0.14 -16.31
CA ALA A 78 -1.11 -0.05 -16.45
C ALA A 78 -0.32 1.28 -16.52
N HIS A 79 -0.96 2.36 -16.98
CA HIS A 79 -0.31 3.65 -17.23
C HIS A 79 -0.25 4.56 -16.00
N CYS A 80 -1.30 4.57 -15.16
CA CYS A 80 -1.37 5.49 -14.01
C CYS A 80 -1.64 4.79 -12.67
N ASN A 81 -1.70 3.45 -12.66
CA ASN A 81 -2.00 2.62 -11.50
C ASN A 81 -3.35 2.93 -10.81
N PHE A 82 -4.24 3.64 -11.52
CA PHE A 82 -5.58 3.95 -11.03
C PHE A 82 -6.42 2.68 -10.96
N ARG A 83 -7.13 2.50 -9.83
CA ARG A 83 -7.99 1.33 -9.62
C ARG A 83 -9.20 1.40 -10.55
N LEU A 84 -9.35 0.39 -11.39
CA LEU A 84 -10.50 0.22 -12.27
C LEU A 84 -11.67 -0.37 -11.49
N ARG A 85 -12.90 -0.07 -11.91
CA ARG A 85 -14.08 -0.74 -11.37
C ARG A 85 -14.16 -2.15 -11.94
N SER A 86 -14.81 -3.05 -11.20
CA SER A 86 -14.97 -4.44 -11.63
C SER A 86 -15.64 -4.51 -13.00
N GLY A 87 -14.96 -5.13 -13.98
CA GLY A 87 -15.47 -5.27 -15.34
C GLY A 87 -15.19 -4.09 -16.28
N GLU A 88 -14.59 -3.00 -15.80
CA GLU A 88 -14.16 -1.89 -16.64
C GLU A 88 -12.72 -2.11 -17.13
N SER A 89 -12.50 -1.98 -18.44
CA SER A 89 -11.17 -1.97 -19.06
C SER A 89 -10.62 -0.56 -19.27
N TRP A 90 -11.43 0.48 -19.02
CA TRP A 90 -11.09 1.87 -19.32
C TRP A 90 -10.74 2.66 -18.07
N CYS A 91 -9.68 3.46 -18.14
CA CYS A 91 -9.27 4.32 -17.03
C CYS A 91 -10.16 5.57 -16.96
N THR A 92 -10.76 5.82 -15.80
CA THR A 92 -11.60 7.01 -15.55
C THR A 92 -10.82 8.19 -14.93
N ASN A 93 -9.51 8.04 -14.74
CA ASN A 93 -8.67 9.13 -14.26
C ASN A 93 -8.43 10.13 -15.39
N GLY A 94 -9.02 11.32 -15.29
CA GLY A 94 -8.95 12.36 -16.34
C GLY A 94 -7.55 12.89 -16.66
N THR A 95 -6.53 12.58 -15.85
CA THR A 95 -5.13 12.91 -16.12
C THR A 95 -4.34 11.75 -16.77
N CYS A 96 -4.97 10.60 -16.99
CA CYS A 96 -4.33 9.43 -17.59
C CYS A 96 -4.35 9.53 -19.12
N PRO A 97 -3.24 9.18 -19.83
CA PRO A 97 -3.21 9.19 -21.30
C PRO A 97 -4.26 8.29 -21.93
N VAL A 98 -4.62 7.17 -21.26
CA VAL A 98 -5.74 6.32 -21.69
C VAL A 98 -7.04 7.10 -21.69
N ALA A 99 -7.35 7.83 -20.62
CA ALA A 99 -8.60 8.60 -20.52
C ALA A 99 -8.66 9.76 -21.53
N MET A 100 -7.49 10.28 -21.94
CA MET A 100 -7.36 11.30 -22.98
C MET A 100 -7.39 10.74 -24.41
N GLY A 101 -7.38 9.41 -24.58
CA GLY A 101 -7.34 8.76 -25.89
C GLY A 101 -5.96 8.74 -26.55
N GLU A 102 -4.90 9.03 -25.79
CA GLU A 102 -3.51 9.09 -26.26
C GLU A 102 -2.79 7.73 -26.15
N ALA A 103 -3.34 6.79 -25.38
CA ALA A 103 -2.78 5.45 -25.19
C ALA A 103 -3.86 4.37 -25.19
N GLU A 104 -3.48 3.17 -25.61
CA GLU A 104 -4.38 2.02 -25.56
C GLU A 104 -4.67 1.58 -24.11
N PRO A 105 -5.93 1.20 -23.81
CA PRO A 105 -6.30 0.74 -22.49
C PRO A 105 -5.63 -0.58 -22.16
N GLN A 106 -4.74 -0.55 -21.16
CA GLN A 106 -4.09 -1.73 -20.62
C GLN A 106 -4.38 -1.86 -19.13
N CYS A 107 -4.71 -3.08 -18.71
CA CYS A 107 -5.04 -3.42 -17.34
C CYS A 107 -4.03 -4.41 -16.78
N VAL A 108 -3.64 -4.19 -15.53
CA VAL A 108 -2.84 -5.12 -14.73
C VAL A 108 -3.65 -5.51 -13.50
N GLU A 109 -3.65 -6.79 -13.17
CA GLU A 109 -4.23 -7.28 -11.93
C GLU A 109 -3.17 -7.34 -10.84
N GLU A 110 -3.54 -6.91 -9.65
CA GLU A 110 -2.70 -7.04 -8.47
C GLU A 110 -3.50 -7.57 -7.30
N LEU A 111 -2.80 -8.16 -6.34
CA LEU A 111 -3.37 -8.40 -5.02
C LEU A 111 -3.69 -7.05 -4.38
N ASP A 112 -4.86 -6.95 -3.77
CA ASP A 112 -5.33 -5.79 -3.04
C ASP A 112 -6.22 -6.30 -1.92
N ILE A 113 -5.64 -6.55 -0.75
CA ILE A 113 -6.25 -7.32 0.33
C ILE A 113 -6.65 -6.39 1.47
N PRO A 114 -7.92 -6.38 1.91
CA PRO A 114 -8.33 -5.67 3.11
C PRO A 114 -7.72 -6.34 4.36
N VAL A 115 -7.18 -5.52 5.25
CA VAL A 115 -6.59 -5.99 6.50
C VAL A 115 -6.97 -5.11 7.67
N MET A 116 -6.92 -5.68 8.87
CA MET A 116 -7.03 -4.94 10.14
C MET A 116 -5.77 -5.16 10.96
N TRP A 117 -5.19 -4.07 11.45
CA TRP A 117 -4.00 -4.11 12.29
C TRP A 117 -4.37 -3.74 13.72
N THR A 118 -3.93 -4.51 14.71
CA THR A 118 -4.25 -4.23 16.12
C THR A 118 -2.98 -4.16 16.96
N ASP A 119 -2.81 -3.08 17.71
CA ASP A 119 -1.79 -2.95 18.73
C ASP A 119 -2.42 -2.82 20.13
N HIS A 120 -1.59 -2.54 21.14
CA HIS A 120 -2.03 -2.37 22.53
C HIS A 120 -2.89 -1.11 22.78
N THR A 121 -2.96 -0.19 21.81
CA THR A 121 -3.73 1.06 21.89
C THR A 121 -5.05 0.99 21.11
N GLY A 122 -5.19 0.06 20.16
CA GLY A 122 -6.42 -0.18 19.43
C GLY A 122 -6.23 -0.87 18.08
N SER A 123 -7.31 -0.89 17.29
CA SER A 123 -7.35 -1.51 15.96
C SER A 123 -7.46 -0.48 14.84
N LEU A 124 -6.62 -0.56 13.83
CA LEU A 124 -6.65 0.23 12.60
C LEU A 124 -7.45 -0.51 11.53
N GLU A 125 -8.65 -0.03 11.31
CA GLU A 125 -9.56 -0.49 10.26
C GLU A 125 -9.27 0.26 8.95
N ARG A 126 -9.85 -0.21 7.84
CA ARG A 126 -9.68 0.40 6.49
C ARG A 126 -8.22 0.46 6.03
N SER A 127 -7.45 -0.57 6.34
CA SER A 127 -6.11 -0.75 5.78
C SER A 127 -6.13 -1.76 4.63
N ARG A 128 -5.23 -1.57 3.66
CA ARG A 128 -5.03 -2.51 2.55
C ARG A 128 -3.56 -2.78 2.32
N VAL A 129 -3.24 -4.05 2.07
CA VAL A 129 -1.95 -4.50 1.54
C VAL A 129 -2.17 -4.78 0.06
N SER A 130 -1.41 -4.13 -0.82
CA SER A 130 -1.62 -4.22 -2.26
C SER A 130 -0.31 -4.44 -3.03
N GLY A 131 -0.43 -4.88 -4.28
CA GLY A 131 0.67 -5.02 -5.22
C GLY A 131 1.77 -5.95 -4.72
N ARG A 132 3.02 -5.57 -5.00
CA ARG A 132 4.22 -6.34 -4.60
C ARG A 132 4.32 -6.55 -3.09
N VAL A 133 3.78 -5.64 -2.27
CA VAL A 133 3.79 -5.78 -0.81
C VAL A 133 2.89 -6.93 -0.36
N ALA A 134 1.75 -7.12 -1.03
CA ALA A 134 0.85 -8.25 -0.76
C ALA A 134 1.45 -9.57 -1.24
N GLU A 135 2.03 -9.59 -2.45
CA GLU A 135 2.72 -10.78 -2.98
C GLU A 135 3.91 -11.17 -2.10
N GLY A 136 4.71 -10.20 -1.66
CA GLY A 136 5.83 -10.41 -0.75
C GLY A 136 5.40 -10.87 0.65
N LEU A 137 4.26 -10.39 1.16
CA LEU A 137 3.69 -10.87 2.42
C LEU A 137 3.24 -12.33 2.32
N LEU A 138 2.48 -12.67 1.27
CA LEU A 138 1.91 -14.00 1.11
C LEU A 138 2.90 -15.02 0.51
N GLY A 139 3.98 -14.58 -0.11
CA GLY A 139 4.94 -15.42 -0.81
C GLY A 139 4.40 -16.02 -2.12
N VAL A 140 3.35 -15.45 -2.69
CA VAL A 140 2.71 -15.92 -3.92
C VAL A 140 2.39 -14.74 -4.84
N THR A 141 2.51 -14.95 -6.15
CA THR A 141 2.10 -13.97 -7.16
C THR A 141 0.58 -13.92 -7.31
N VAL A 142 0.03 -12.84 -7.89
CA VAL A 142 -1.41 -12.72 -8.19
C VAL A 142 -1.93 -13.88 -9.07
N LYS A 143 -1.11 -14.40 -9.99
CA LYS A 143 -1.47 -15.54 -10.86
C LYS A 143 -1.61 -16.82 -10.04
N GLN A 144 -0.58 -17.13 -9.25
CA GLN A 144 -0.59 -18.30 -8.36
C GLN A 144 -1.72 -18.21 -7.34
N PHE A 145 -1.95 -17.03 -6.76
CA PHE A 145 -3.00 -16.81 -5.77
C PHE A 145 -4.39 -17.18 -6.31
N LYS A 146 -4.66 -16.89 -7.59
CA LYS A 146 -5.94 -17.24 -8.25
C LYS A 146 -6.12 -18.74 -8.50
N GLU A 147 -5.03 -19.50 -8.53
CA GLU A 147 -5.04 -20.94 -8.74
C GLU A 147 -5.21 -21.72 -7.42
N LEU A 148 -5.05 -21.05 -6.27
CA LEU A 148 -5.22 -21.66 -4.96
C LEU A 148 -6.67 -22.04 -4.69
N SER A 149 -6.85 -23.23 -4.12
CA SER A 149 -8.13 -23.68 -3.58
C SER A 149 -8.53 -22.92 -2.32
N GLU A 150 -9.82 -22.96 -1.98
CA GLU A 150 -10.34 -22.33 -0.75
C GLU A 150 -9.67 -22.87 0.53
N TYR A 151 -9.28 -24.16 0.52
CA TYR A 151 -8.56 -24.78 1.63
C TYR A 151 -7.12 -24.23 1.75
N GLU A 152 -6.43 -24.04 0.63
CA GLU A 152 -5.09 -23.46 0.60
C GLU A 152 -5.11 -21.99 1.02
N LEU A 153 -6.11 -21.22 0.57
CA LEU A 153 -6.32 -19.83 0.99
C LEU A 153 -6.58 -19.74 2.50
N THR A 154 -7.43 -20.62 3.03
CA THR A 154 -7.67 -20.73 4.48
C THR A 154 -6.37 -21.03 5.21
N SER A 155 -5.60 -22.02 4.76
CA SER A 155 -4.33 -22.40 5.38
C SER A 155 -3.31 -21.25 5.33
N LEU A 156 -3.24 -20.55 4.20
CA LEU A 156 -2.36 -19.40 4.01
C LEU A 156 -2.72 -18.26 4.96
N LYS A 157 -4.01 -17.95 5.14
CA LYS A 157 -4.50 -16.94 6.07
C LYS A 157 -4.04 -17.21 7.52
N TRP A 158 -4.14 -18.45 7.97
CA TRP A 158 -3.75 -18.83 9.34
C TRP A 158 -2.25 -18.67 9.61
N ASN A 159 -1.39 -18.66 8.59
CA ASN A 159 0.05 -18.45 8.76
C ASN A 159 0.43 -17.01 9.15
N PHE A 160 -0.49 -16.05 9.03
CA PHE A 160 -0.23 -14.64 9.29
C PHE A 160 -1.15 -14.02 10.34
N LEU A 161 -2.32 -14.60 10.60
CA LEU A 161 -3.23 -14.09 11.62
C LEU A 161 -2.57 -14.12 13.01
N LEU A 162 -2.76 -13.03 13.75
CA LEU A 162 -2.25 -12.83 15.11
C LEU A 162 -0.71 -12.85 15.25
N GLU A 163 0.01 -12.86 14.12
CA GLU A 163 1.44 -12.57 14.09
C GLU A 163 1.69 -11.06 14.16
N ARG A 164 2.79 -10.66 14.81
CA ARG A 164 3.15 -9.24 14.95
C ARG A 164 4.06 -8.80 13.81
N PHE A 165 3.70 -7.68 13.19
CA PHE A 165 4.42 -7.10 12.05
C PHE A 165 4.91 -5.70 12.35
N LYS A 166 6.03 -5.35 11.73
CA LYS A 166 6.46 -3.97 11.48
C LYS A 166 5.83 -3.54 10.16
N VAL A 167 4.96 -2.54 10.22
CA VAL A 167 4.16 -2.09 9.09
C VAL A 167 4.52 -0.65 8.77
N HIS A 168 5.09 -0.44 7.58
CA HIS A 168 5.26 0.88 7.00
C HIS A 168 3.98 1.24 6.27
N PHE A 169 3.41 2.39 6.60
CA PHE A 169 2.14 2.83 6.05
C PHE A 169 2.25 4.21 5.41
N LYS A 170 1.34 4.46 4.47
CA LYS A 170 1.11 5.76 3.85
C LYS A 170 -0.39 6.01 3.72
N VAL A 171 -0.78 7.25 3.94
CA VAL A 171 -2.15 7.73 3.81
C VAL A 171 -2.13 8.95 2.90
N ASN A 172 -2.91 8.90 1.83
CA ASN A 172 -3.14 10.05 0.97
C ASN A 172 -4.55 10.58 1.26
N PHE A 173 -4.68 11.89 1.42
CA PHE A 173 -5.95 12.56 1.68
C PHE A 173 -6.47 13.13 0.35
N ALA A 174 -7.66 12.70 -0.07
CA ALA A 174 -8.27 13.18 -1.30
C ALA A 174 -9.12 14.43 -1.02
N THR A 175 -8.99 15.45 -1.85
CA THR A 175 -9.92 16.58 -1.88
C THR A 175 -11.19 16.16 -2.64
N GLY A 176 -12.30 16.02 -1.92
CA GLY A 176 -13.63 15.97 -2.55
C GLY A 176 -14.33 14.62 -2.70
N SER A 177 -13.89 13.53 -2.04
CA SER A 177 -14.68 12.29 -2.00
C SER A 177 -15.67 12.27 -0.83
N SER A 178 -16.93 11.92 -1.10
CA SER A 178 -18.03 11.76 -0.12
C SER A 178 -17.86 10.61 0.88
N SER A 179 -16.74 9.87 0.83
CA SER A 179 -16.34 8.87 1.83
C SER A 179 -15.40 9.54 2.82
N SER A 180 -15.89 9.79 4.04
CA SER A 180 -15.24 10.60 5.08
C SER A 180 -13.90 10.05 5.62
N ASP A 181 -13.55 8.78 5.39
CA ASP A 181 -12.39 8.19 6.04
C ASP A 181 -11.29 7.75 5.05
N PRO A 182 -10.04 8.24 5.24
CA PRO A 182 -8.92 7.86 4.39
C PRO A 182 -8.58 6.37 4.53
N VAL A 183 -7.98 5.80 3.47
CA VAL A 183 -7.56 4.38 3.44
C VAL A 183 -6.07 4.31 3.72
N VAL A 184 -5.70 3.46 4.68
CA VAL A 184 -4.29 3.24 5.03
C VAL A 184 -3.66 2.24 4.07
N ARG A 185 -2.67 2.67 3.30
CA ARG A 185 -1.93 1.80 2.39
C ARG A 185 -0.66 1.30 3.06
N VAL A 186 -0.48 -0.02 3.08
CA VAL A 186 0.77 -0.62 3.54
C VAL A 186 1.78 -0.55 2.40
N VAL A 187 2.89 0.14 2.63
CA VAL A 187 3.99 0.31 1.67
C VAL A 187 5.14 -0.65 1.94
N GLY A 188 5.19 -1.27 3.12
CA GLY A 188 6.15 -2.31 3.45
C GLY A 188 5.72 -3.06 4.71
N VAL A 189 5.94 -4.37 4.75
CA VAL A 189 5.55 -5.22 5.86
C VAL A 189 6.61 -6.28 6.11
N SER A 190 6.95 -6.50 7.38
CA SER A 190 7.90 -7.55 7.79
C SER A 190 7.52 -8.05 9.19
N ARG A 191 7.89 -9.29 9.53
CA ARG A 191 7.68 -9.81 10.88
C ARG A 191 8.45 -8.95 11.89
N ALA A 192 7.78 -8.54 12.96
CA ALA A 192 8.38 -7.70 13.98
C ALA A 192 9.41 -8.48 14.79
N ARG A 193 10.61 -7.92 14.97
CA ARG A 193 11.59 -8.47 15.90
C ARG A 193 11.23 -8.03 17.33
N PRO A 194 11.22 -8.95 18.33
CA PRO A 194 10.85 -8.60 19.70
C PRO A 194 11.70 -7.47 20.30
N GLN A 195 13.02 -7.47 20.06
CA GLN A 195 13.93 -6.44 20.55
C GLN A 195 13.61 -5.06 19.98
N GLU A 196 13.48 -4.96 18.65
CA GLU A 196 13.13 -3.71 17.97
C GLU A 196 11.79 -3.17 18.47
N PHE A 197 10.80 -4.04 18.66
CA PHE A 197 9.50 -3.65 19.20
C PHE A 197 9.60 -3.05 20.61
N LEU A 198 10.33 -3.71 21.52
CA LEU A 198 10.50 -3.24 22.89
C LEU A 198 11.23 -1.89 22.95
N GLU A 199 12.28 -1.74 22.16
CA GLU A 199 13.05 -0.50 22.07
C GLU A 199 12.22 0.65 21.50
N LYS A 200 11.51 0.42 20.40
CA LYS A 200 10.80 1.47 19.67
C LYS A 200 9.46 1.86 20.28
N VAL A 201 8.76 0.91 20.91
CA VAL A 201 7.41 1.14 21.45
C VAL A 201 7.44 1.45 22.94
N PHE A 202 8.32 0.81 23.71
CA PHE A 202 8.36 0.96 25.17
C PHE A 202 9.63 1.63 25.68
N ASN A 203 10.56 2.04 24.80
CA ASN A 203 11.87 2.60 25.19
C ASN A 203 12.67 1.70 26.15
N VAL A 204 12.43 0.39 26.11
CA VAL A 204 13.18 -0.59 26.91
C VAL A 204 14.47 -0.90 26.18
N ARG A 205 15.61 -0.48 26.74
CA ARG A 205 16.93 -0.90 26.24
C ARG A 205 17.24 -2.28 26.79
N ALA A 206 17.51 -3.24 25.90
CA ALA A 206 17.99 -4.57 26.26
C ALA A 206 19.42 -4.52 26.80
#